data_AF-A0A9D1BPD0-F1
#
_entry.id   AF-A0A9D1BPD0-F1
#
_cell.length_a   1.000
_cell.length_b   1.000
_cell.length_c   1.000
_cell.angle_alpha   90.00
_cell.angle_beta   90.00
_cell.angle_gamma   90.00
#
_symmetry.space_group_name_H-M   'P 1'
#
loop_
_entity.id
_entity.type
_entity.pdbx_description
1 polymer ?
#
loop_
_entity_poly.entity_id
_entity_poly.type
_entity_poly.pdbx_seq_one_letter_code
_entity_poly.pdbx_strand_id
1 'polypeptide(L)'
;MSARIIPVQPFDYVVFGATGDLSKRKLIPALYYRFKAGQFDGRSRIIGVSRSPWDDRKMQEVARESVKNHVDKAYRDKKVIEEFVSCF
;
A
#
# COMPACT_ATOMS: atom_id res chain seq x y z
N MET A 1 12.88 -1.75 24.37
CA MET A 1 12.25 -0.53 23.82
C MET A 1 11.17 -0.98 22.85
N SER A 2 9.89 -0.72 23.13
CA SER A 2 8.85 -0.95 22.11
C SER A 2 8.87 0.24 21.15
N ALA A 3 8.94 -0.03 19.84
CA ALA A 3 8.82 1.01 18.84
C ALA A 3 7.39 1.58 18.91
N ARG A 4 7.26 2.86 19.28
CA ARG A 4 5.96 3.54 19.30
C ARG A 4 5.60 3.96 17.87
N ILE A 5 4.40 3.60 17.43
CA ILE A 5 3.89 4.03 16.13
C ILE A 5 3.31 5.44 16.30
N ILE A 6 3.76 6.38 15.48
CA ILE A 6 3.30 7.76 15.48
C ILE A 6 2.37 7.93 14.28
N PRO A 7 1.05 8.10 14.49
CA PRO A 7 0.13 8.40 13.41
C PRO A 7 0.52 9.71 12.71
N VAL A 8 0.37 9.76 11.39
CA VAL A 8 0.63 10.96 10.60
C VAL A 8 -0.68 11.55 10.08
N GLN A 9 -0.67 12.85 9.77
CA GLN A 9 -1.79 13.52 9.11
C GLN A 9 -1.98 12.97 7.69
N PRO A 10 -3.19 13.02 7.11
CA PRO A 10 -3.43 12.58 5.74
C PRO A 10 -2.49 13.23 4.73
N PHE A 11 -2.03 12.45 3.76
CA PHE A 11 -1.05 12.89 2.76
C PHE A 11 -1.30 12.27 1.38
N ASP A 12 -0.64 12.84 0.38
CA ASP A 12 -0.50 12.27 -0.96
C ASP A 12 0.88 11.65 -1.11
N TYR A 13 0.94 10.35 -1.40
CA TYR A 13 2.19 9.62 -1.64
C TYR A 13 2.34 9.29 -3.11
N VAL A 14 3.21 10.02 -3.80
CA VAL A 14 3.43 9.84 -5.23
C VAL A 14 4.57 8.86 -5.48
N VAL A 15 4.27 7.74 -6.13
CA VAL A 15 5.24 6.69 -6.46
C VAL A 15 5.61 6.75 -7.93
N PHE A 16 6.79 7.25 -8.25
CA PHE A 16 7.35 7.15 -9.61
C PHE A 16 7.89 5.74 -9.85
N GLY A 17 7.48 5.14 -10.96
CA GLY A 17 7.79 3.73 -11.24
C GLY A 17 6.93 2.75 -10.45
N ALA A 18 5.69 3.13 -10.12
CA ALA A 18 4.76 2.32 -9.32
C ALA A 18 4.53 0.90 -9.87
N THR A 19 4.69 0.70 -11.18
CA THR A 19 4.50 -0.59 -11.86
C THR A 19 5.75 -1.48 -11.86
N GLY A 20 6.87 -0.99 -11.33
CA GLY A 20 8.14 -1.72 -11.26
C GLY A 20 8.16 -2.84 -10.21
N ASP A 21 9.13 -3.74 -10.34
CA ASP A 21 9.28 -4.91 -9.47
C ASP A 21 9.51 -4.54 -8.00
N LEU A 22 10.34 -3.53 -7.74
CA LEU A 22 10.62 -3.05 -6.39
C LEU A 22 9.36 -2.54 -5.69
N SER A 23 8.50 -1.84 -6.43
CA SER A 23 7.23 -1.32 -5.90
C SER A 23 6.35 -2.46 -5.40
N LYS A 24 6.14 -3.49 -6.23
CA LYS A 24 5.31 -4.66 -5.93
C LYS A 24 5.86 -5.52 -4.79
N ARG A 25 7.18 -5.74 -4.77
CA ARG A 25 7.81 -6.69 -3.83
C ARG A 25 8.16 -6.08 -2.48
N LYS A 26 8.36 -4.77 -2.41
CA LYS A 26 8.86 -4.10 -1.20
C LYS A 26 8.01 -2.91 -0.80
N LEU A 27 7.78 -1.94 -1.69
CA LEU A 27 7.11 -0.69 -1.31
C LEU A 27 5.65 -0.91 -0.90
N ILE A 28 4.84 -1.55 -1.76
CA ILE A 28 3.43 -1.80 -1.49
C ILE A 28 3.25 -2.67 -0.22
N PRO A 29 3.98 -3.79 -0.05
CA PRO A 29 3.95 -4.56 1.20
C PRO A 29 4.34 -3.74 2.43
N ALA A 30 5.36 -2.88 2.34
CA ALA A 30 5.78 -2.02 3.44
C ALA A 30 4.70 -0.99 3.81
N LEU A 31 4.05 -0.38 2.81
CA LEU A 31 2.94 0.55 3.02
C LEU A 31 1.75 -0.15 3.67
N TYR A 32 1.42 -1.38 3.26
CA TYR A 32 0.40 -2.19 3.92
C TYR A 32 0.71 -2.43 5.40
N TYR A 33 1.95 -2.78 5.75
CA TYR A 33 2.34 -2.94 7.15
C TYR A 33 2.13 -1.64 7.95
N ARG A 34 2.45 -0.48 7.36
CA ARG A 34 2.26 0.83 8.02
C ARG A 34 0.78 1.22 8.13
N PHE A 35 -0.03 0.91 7.13
CA PHE A 35 -1.48 1.09 7.16
C PHE A 35 -2.11 0.22 8.26
N LYS A 36 -1.78 -1.08 8.29
CA LYS A 36 -2.26 -2.02 9.31
C LYS A 36 -1.84 -1.60 10.74
N ALA A 37 -0.65 -1.03 10.86
CA ALA A 37 -0.13 -0.49 12.12
C ALA A 37 -0.87 0.78 12.61
N GLY A 38 -1.78 1.36 11.81
CA GLY A 38 -2.46 2.60 12.13
C GLY A 38 -1.55 3.84 12.02
N GLN A 39 -0.44 3.73 11.27
CA GLN A 39 0.43 4.89 11.04
C GLN A 39 -0.24 5.91 10.11
N PHE A 40 -1.04 5.43 9.15
CA PHE A 40 -1.90 6.24 8.29
C PHE A 40 -3.16 5.44 7.95
N ASP A 41 -4.16 6.11 7.38
CA ASP A 41 -5.48 5.53 7.08
C ASP A 41 -6.00 5.93 5.69
N GLY A 42 -7.23 5.50 5.38
CA GLY A 42 -7.88 5.70 4.08
C GLY A 42 -8.18 7.14 3.69
N ARG A 43 -7.85 8.12 4.55
CA ARG A 43 -7.86 9.54 4.16
C ARG A 43 -6.63 9.94 3.36
N SER A 44 -5.58 9.12 3.36
CA SER A 44 -4.37 9.33 2.56
C SER A 44 -4.53 8.72 1.17
N ARG A 45 -3.82 9.27 0.18
CA ARG A 45 -3.85 8.78 -1.20
C ARG A 45 -2.48 8.30 -1.64
N ILE A 46 -2.41 7.21 -2.39
CA ILE A 46 -1.18 6.66 -2.95
C ILE A 46 -1.29 6.72 -4.48
N ILE A 47 -0.59 7.67 -5.08
CA ILE A 47 -0.71 7.98 -6.51
C ILE A 47 0.44 7.29 -7.25
N GLY A 48 0.12 6.28 -8.05
CA GLY A 48 1.11 5.58 -8.88
C GLY A 48 1.36 6.28 -10.20
N VAL A 49 2.62 6.65 -10.49
CA VAL A 49 3.01 7.27 -11.75
C VAL A 49 3.97 6.36 -12.52
N SER A 50 3.63 6.01 -13.75
CA SER A 50 4.49 5.19 -14.61
C SER A 50 4.18 5.42 -16.09
N ARG A 51 5.01 4.83 -16.97
CA ARG A 51 4.75 4.81 -18.42
C ARG A 51 3.67 3.81 -18.83
N SER A 52 3.28 2.90 -17.93
CA SER A 52 2.28 1.88 -18.21
C SER A 52 0.87 2.51 -18.19
N PRO A 53 -0.01 2.18 -19.15
CA PRO A 53 -1.35 2.76 -19.24
C PRO A 53 -2.32 2.01 -18.29
N TRP A 54 -2.04 2.05 -16.99
CA TRP A 54 -2.90 1.43 -15.97
C TRP A 54 -3.90 2.44 -15.45
N ASP A 55 -5.13 1.98 -15.25
CA ASP A 55 -6.14 2.69 -14.47
C ASP A 55 -6.04 2.33 -12.99
N ASP A 56 -6.77 3.06 -12.15
CA ASP A 56 -6.78 2.86 -10.70
C ASP A 56 -7.19 1.43 -10.35
N ARG A 57 -8.16 0.85 -11.08
CA ARG A 57 -8.60 -0.53 -10.88
C ARG A 57 -7.45 -1.52 -11.04
N LYS A 58 -6.63 -1.36 -12.07
CA LYS A 58 -5.47 -2.22 -12.30
C LYS A 58 -4.41 -2.02 -11.22
N MET A 59 -4.17 -0.78 -10.79
CA MET A 59 -3.23 -0.51 -9.70
C MET A 59 -3.70 -1.17 -8.39
N GLN A 60 -4.99 -1.08 -8.10
CA GLN A 60 -5.62 -1.68 -6.93
C GLN A 60 -5.54 -3.22 -6.95
N GLU A 61 -5.79 -3.85 -8.09
CA GLU A 61 -5.60 -5.30 -8.27
C GLU A 61 -4.14 -5.71 -7.97
N VAL A 62 -3.17 -5.00 -8.56
CA VAL A 62 -1.74 -5.27 -8.34
C VAL A 62 -1.35 -5.05 -6.89
N ALA A 63 -1.92 -4.04 -6.21
CA ALA A 63 -1.68 -3.82 -4.80
C ALA A 63 -2.21 -4.99 -3.94
N ARG A 64 -3.43 -5.48 -4.21
CA ARG A 64 -3.99 -6.68 -3.55
C ARG A 64 -3.07 -7.90 -3.75
N GLU A 65 -2.64 -8.15 -4.98
CA GLU A 65 -1.75 -9.27 -5.31
C GLU A 65 -0.39 -9.13 -4.62
N SER A 66 0.18 -7.94 -4.62
CA SER A 66 1.47 -7.64 -3.97
C SER A 66 1.41 -7.97 -2.48
N VAL A 67 0.34 -7.57 -1.79
CA VAL A 67 0.12 -7.93 -0.38
C VAL A 67 -0.06 -9.43 -0.22
N LYS A 68 -0.89 -10.07 -1.05
CA LYS A 68 -1.13 -11.52 -0.99
C LYS A 68 0.15 -12.35 -1.26
N ASN A 69 1.10 -11.84 -2.04
CA ASN A 69 2.30 -12.57 -2.42
C ASN A 69 3.48 -12.29 -1.50
N HIS A 70 3.58 -11.10 -0.89
CA HIS A 70 4.81 -10.65 -0.20
C HIS A 70 4.65 -10.27 1.28
N VAL A 71 3.43 -10.12 1.79
CA VAL A 71 3.18 -9.93 3.23
C VAL A 71 3.03 -11.30 3.89
N ASP A 72 3.53 -11.52 5.10
CA ASP A 72 3.35 -12.82 5.78
C ASP A 72 1.86 -13.07 6.10
N LYS A 73 1.40 -14.33 5.95
CA LYS A 73 0.00 -14.72 6.18
C LYS A 73 -0.53 -14.28 7.54
N ALA A 74 0.30 -14.29 8.59
CA ALA A 74 -0.09 -13.86 9.93
C ALA A 74 -0.49 -12.37 9.99
N TYR A 75 -0.03 -11.57 9.03
CA TYR A 75 -0.30 -10.14 8.98
C TYR A 75 -1.38 -9.76 7.96
N ARG A 76 -1.90 -10.69 7.16
CA ARG A 76 -2.92 -10.40 6.16
C ARG A 76 -4.31 -10.39 6.80
N ASP A 77 -4.95 -9.24 6.78
CA ASP A 77 -6.35 -9.07 7.12
C ASP A 77 -7.12 -8.62 5.87
N LYS A 78 -8.17 -9.37 5.50
CA LYS A 78 -8.94 -9.12 4.27
C LYS A 78 -9.60 -7.75 4.27
N LYS A 79 -10.14 -7.30 5.41
CA LYS A 79 -10.81 -6.00 5.49
C LYS A 79 -9.79 -4.86 5.37
N VAL A 80 -8.67 -4.99 6.07
CA VAL A 80 -7.57 -4.00 6.01
C VAL A 80 -6.95 -3.94 4.61
N ILE A 81 -6.87 -5.06 3.88
CA ILE A 81 -6.38 -5.07 2.50
C ILE A 81 -7.29 -4.23 1.59
N GLU A 82 -8.60 -4.41 1.68
CA GLU A 82 -9.54 -3.64 0.84
C GLU A 82 -9.50 -2.15 1.17
N GLU A 83 -9.43 -1.79 2.45
CA GLU A 83 -9.29 -0.38 2.88
C GLU A 83 -7.94 0.23 2.46
N PHE A 84 -6.85 -0.53 2.54
CA PHE A 84 -5.54 -0.09 2.06
C PHE A 84 -5.54 0.15 0.55
N VAL A 85 -6.16 -0.77 -0.19
CA VAL A 85 -6.17 -0.72 -1.64
C VAL A 85 -7.04 0.43 -2.16
N SER A 86 -8.11 0.81 -1.45
CA SER A 86 -8.89 2.02 -1.81
C SER A 86 -8.11 3.33 -1.69
N CYS A 87 -6.89 3.32 -1.14
CA CYS A 87 -6.01 4.48 -1.15
C CYS A 87 -5.35 4.72 -2.51
N PHE A 88 -5.34 3.74 -3.42
CA PHE A 88 -4.74 3.82 -4.76
C PHE A 88 -5.75 4.26 -5.82
#